data_AF-N1PUB8-F1
#
_entry.id   AF-N1PUB8-F1
#
_cell.length_a   1.000
_cell.length_b   1.000
_cell.length_c   1.000
_cell.angle_alpha   90.00
_cell.angle_beta   90.00
_cell.angle_gamma   90.00
#
_symmetry.space_group_name_H-M   'P 1'
#
loop_
_entity.id
_entity.type
_entity.pdbx_description
1 polymer ?
#
loop_
_entity_poly.entity_id
_entity_poly.type
_entity_poly.pdbx_seq_one_letter_code
_entity_poly.pdbx_strand_id
1 'polypeptide(L)'
;MGSGDDRARVEKAARILYHRFRNSESYMKYRTRQQKDDKGNQGEQKWPDRLEQAFFEALVRWPPMGRRKMLHKDKQRGRNELIADYIEEVTGEARTRKQVSSHIQVLKPFVEGD
;
A
#
# COMPACT_ATOMS: atom_id res chain seq x y z
N MET A 1 -21.42 -16.44 -8.11
CA MET A 1 -20.73 -16.70 -6.83
C MET A 1 -19.24 -16.82 -7.12
N GLY A 2 -18.42 -15.79 -6.86
CA GLY A 2 -17.00 -15.84 -7.23
C GLY A 2 -16.20 -14.60 -6.83
N SER A 3 -16.52 -14.00 -5.68
CA SER A 3 -15.87 -12.75 -5.26
C SER A 3 -15.33 -12.77 -3.82
N GLY A 4 -15.66 -13.81 -3.05
CA GLY A 4 -15.17 -13.98 -1.67
C GLY A 4 -13.80 -14.64 -1.58
N ASP A 5 -13.51 -15.60 -2.48
CA ASP A 5 -12.26 -16.38 -2.45
C ASP A 5 -11.05 -15.53 -2.84
N ASP A 6 -11.19 -14.66 -3.84
CA ASP A 6 -10.15 -13.72 -4.25
C ASP A 6 -9.78 -12.74 -3.14
N ARG A 7 -10.77 -12.25 -2.38
CA ARG A 7 -10.53 -11.33 -1.26
C ARG A 7 -9.74 -12.02 -0.15
N ALA A 8 -10.12 -13.24 0.23
CA ALA A 8 -9.43 -14.01 1.26
C ALA A 8 -7.97 -14.34 0.87
N ARG A 9 -7.73 -14.66 -0.41
CA ARG A 9 -6.37 -14.90 -0.93
C ARG A 9 -5.51 -13.63 -0.87
N VAL A 10 -6.08 -12.50 -1.30
CA VAL A 10 -5.40 -11.20 -1.27
C VAL A 10 -5.08 -10.80 0.17
N GLU A 11 -6.03 -10.92 1.10
CA GLU A 11 -5.84 -10.58 2.52
C GLU A 11 -4.74 -11.45 3.15
N LYS A 12 -4.73 -12.76 2.86
CA LYS A 12 -3.71 -13.68 3.35
C LYS A 12 -2.32 -13.34 2.82
N ALA A 13 -2.19 -13.07 1.52
CA ALA A 13 -0.92 -12.67 0.93
C ALA A 13 -0.46 -11.28 1.41
N ALA A 14 -1.38 -10.35 1.64
CA ALA A 14 -1.09 -9.04 2.21
C ALA A 14 -0.56 -9.17 3.65
N ARG A 15 -1.17 -10.04 4.47
CA ARG A 15 -0.65 -10.35 5.82
C ARG A 15 0.75 -10.94 5.79
N ILE A 16 1.03 -11.87 4.87
CA ILE A 16 2.37 -12.48 4.74
C ILE A 16 3.40 -11.42 4.37
N LEU A 17 3.10 -10.57 3.38
CA LEU A 17 3.98 -9.46 3.01
C LEU A 17 4.18 -8.51 4.17
N TYR A 18 3.10 -8.04 4.81
CA TYR A 18 3.19 -7.13 5.94
C TYR A 18 4.01 -7.70 7.11
N HIS A 19 3.88 -9.01 7.38
CA HIS A 19 4.70 -9.68 8.38
C HIS A 19 6.19 -9.70 7.99
N ARG A 20 6.51 -9.98 6.71
CA ARG A 20 7.88 -9.91 6.19
C ARG A 20 8.48 -8.51 6.36
N PHE A 21 7.72 -7.47 6.00
CA PHE A 21 8.13 -6.08 6.19
C PHE A 21 8.36 -5.76 7.67
N ARG A 22 7.43 -6.15 8.57
CA ARG A 22 7.61 -5.94 10.02
C ARG A 22 8.81 -6.67 10.62
N ASN A 23 9.22 -7.81 10.05
CA ASN A 23 10.44 -8.49 10.47
C ASN A 23 11.73 -7.83 9.91
N SER A 24 11.62 -6.96 8.91
CA SER A 24 12.76 -6.19 8.40
C SER A 24 13.04 -4.97 9.28
N GLU A 25 14.24 -4.93 9.88
CA GLU A 25 14.69 -3.80 10.70
C GLU A 25 14.64 -2.46 9.95
N SER A 26 14.93 -2.48 8.65
CA SER A 26 14.96 -1.29 7.81
C SER A 26 13.58 -0.66 7.64
N TYR A 27 12.55 -1.49 7.45
CA TYR A 27 11.16 -1.04 7.39
C TYR A 27 10.64 -0.59 8.77
N MET A 28 10.97 -1.30 9.85
CA MET A 28 10.63 -0.89 11.22
C MET A 28 11.27 0.46 11.61
N LYS A 29 12.50 0.73 11.14
CA LYS A 29 13.16 2.05 11.31
C LYS A 29 12.46 3.14 10.50
N TYR A 30 12.07 2.88 9.25
CA TYR A 30 11.24 3.80 8.46
C TYR A 30 9.90 4.11 9.18
N ARG A 31 9.23 3.08 9.70
CA ARG A 31 7.95 3.21 10.41
C ARG A 31 8.06 4.03 11.69
N THR A 32 9.10 3.78 12.48
CA THR A 32 9.41 4.55 13.70
C THR A 32 9.71 6.01 13.37
N ARG A 33 10.43 6.28 12.28
CA ARG A 33 10.69 7.66 11.82
C ARG A 33 9.41 8.38 11.40
N GLN A 34 8.53 7.70 10.65
CA GLN A 34 7.21 8.25 10.28
C GLN A 34 6.35 8.58 11.52
N GLN A 35 6.34 7.73 12.55
CA GLN A 35 5.64 8.03 13.81
C GLN A 35 6.25 9.21 14.59
N LYS A 36 7.57 9.41 14.48
CA LYS A 36 8.27 10.49 15.18
C LYS A 36 8.07 11.85 14.53
N ASP A 37 8.04 11.91 13.19
CA ASP A 37 7.69 13.12 12.42
C ASP A 37 6.25 13.57 12.71
N ASP A 38 5.35 12.62 12.94
CA ASP A 38 3.93 12.89 13.19
C ASP A 38 3.66 13.45 14.59
N LYS A 39 4.47 13.07 15.59
CA LYS A 39 4.37 13.61 16.96
C LYS A 39 4.58 15.13 17.05
N GLY A 40 5.12 15.76 16.02
CA GLY A 40 5.28 17.22 15.93
C GLY A 40 4.11 17.95 15.27
N ASN A 41 3.21 17.24 14.58
CA ASN A 41 2.13 17.84 13.79
C ASN A 41 0.80 17.18 14.18
N GLN A 42 0.05 17.84 15.05
CA GLN A 42 -1.20 17.35 15.68
C GLN A 42 -2.34 17.10 14.65
N GLY A 43 -2.27 16.06 13.83
CA GLY A 43 -3.38 15.83 12.90
C GLY A 43 -3.46 14.47 12.22
N GLU A 44 -2.51 14.11 11.38
CA GLU A 44 -2.73 13.02 10.43
C GLU A 44 -1.46 12.22 10.18
N GLN A 45 -1.41 11.06 10.83
CA GLN A 45 -0.46 10.02 10.46
C GLN A 45 -0.60 9.75 8.96
N LYS A 46 0.47 10.01 8.19
CA LYS A 46 0.41 9.88 6.72
C LYS A 46 0.03 8.47 6.27
N TRP A 47 0.45 7.46 7.04
CA TRP A 47 0.16 6.03 6.85
C TRP A 47 -0.06 5.33 8.21
N PRO A 48 -1.29 5.35 8.79
CA PRO A 48 -1.69 4.52 9.91
C PRO A 48 -1.78 3.05 9.51
N ASP A 49 -1.76 2.17 10.51
CA ASP A 49 -1.78 0.72 10.29
C ASP A 49 -2.99 0.25 9.48
N ARG A 50 -4.14 0.95 9.60
CA ARG A 50 -5.33 0.71 8.78
C ARG A 50 -5.10 1.01 7.30
N LEU A 51 -4.46 2.15 7.01
CA LEU A 51 -4.09 2.61 5.68
C LEU A 51 -3.03 1.72 5.05
N GLU A 52 -2.02 1.30 5.82
CA GLU A 52 -1.02 0.34 5.35
C GLU A 52 -1.65 -1.00 5.00
N GLN A 53 -2.55 -1.52 5.85
CA GLN A 53 -3.20 -2.79 5.60
C GLN A 53 -4.02 -2.76 4.31
N ALA A 54 -4.81 -1.69 4.09
CA ALA A 54 -5.53 -1.47 2.84
C ALA A 54 -4.58 -1.29 1.65
N PHE A 55 -3.46 -0.60 1.83
CA PHE A 55 -2.44 -0.44 0.80
C PHE A 55 -1.79 -1.77 0.41
N PHE A 56 -1.39 -2.61 1.37
CA PHE A 56 -0.82 -3.94 1.10
C PHE A 56 -1.84 -4.86 0.43
N GLU A 57 -3.10 -4.81 0.86
CA GLU A 57 -4.19 -5.55 0.23
C GLU A 57 -4.38 -5.11 -1.22
N ALA A 58 -4.43 -3.80 -1.48
CA ALA A 58 -4.44 -3.25 -2.83
C ALA A 58 -3.20 -3.66 -3.64
N LEU A 59 -2.02 -3.65 -3.02
CA LEU A 59 -0.75 -3.96 -3.67
C LEU A 59 -0.66 -5.43 -4.10
N VAL A 60 -1.27 -6.34 -3.33
CA VAL A 60 -1.41 -7.77 -3.66
C VAL A 60 -2.51 -7.98 -4.70
N ARG A 61 -3.64 -7.27 -4.58
CA ARG A 61 -4.77 -7.35 -5.51
C ARG A 61 -4.40 -6.87 -6.90
N TRP A 62 -3.63 -5.80 -6.98
CA TRP A 62 -3.02 -5.29 -8.18
C TRP A 62 -1.51 -5.53 -8.09
N PRO A 63 -1.01 -6.74 -8.38
CA PRO A 63 0.41 -7.07 -8.26
C PRO A 63 1.27 -6.17 -9.18
N PRO A 64 2.58 -6.04 -8.90
CA PRO A 64 3.47 -5.23 -9.72
C PRO A 64 3.59 -5.84 -11.11
N MET A 65 2.80 -5.33 -12.05
CA MET A 65 2.93 -5.63 -13.48
C MET A 65 4.15 -4.91 -14.08
N GLY A 66 5.34 -4.98 -13.44
CA GLY A 66 6.56 -4.34 -13.92
C GLY A 66 6.34 -2.93 -14.51
N ARG A 67 6.77 -2.73 -15.76
CA ARG A 67 6.57 -1.49 -16.55
C ARG A 67 5.33 -1.54 -17.45
N ARG A 68 4.33 -2.38 -17.15
CA ARG A 68 3.09 -2.48 -17.96
C ARG A 68 1.98 -1.64 -17.34
N LYS A 69 1.52 -0.66 -18.11
CA LYS A 69 0.30 0.12 -17.84
C LYS A 69 -0.89 -0.66 -18.39
N MET A 70 -1.96 -0.81 -17.59
CA MET A 70 -3.22 -1.42 -18.03
C MET A 70 -4.18 -0.33 -18.52
N LEU A 71 -4.89 -0.61 -19.61
CA LEU A 71 -5.97 0.26 -20.10
C LEU A 71 -7.21 0.02 -19.22
N HIS A 72 -7.79 1.08 -18.61
CA HIS A 72 -8.99 0.94 -17.78
C HIS A 72 -9.96 2.12 -18.01
N LYS A 73 -11.18 1.83 -18.48
CA LYS A 73 -12.23 2.82 -18.83
C LYS A 73 -11.77 3.90 -19.83
N ASP A 74 -11.29 3.48 -21.01
CA ASP A 74 -10.85 4.39 -22.09
C ASP A 74 -9.76 5.42 -21.72
N LYS A 75 -9.16 5.29 -20.53
CA LYS A 75 -8.04 6.10 -20.06
C LYS A 75 -6.94 5.18 -19.51
N GLN A 76 -5.68 5.54 -19.76
CA GLN A 76 -4.57 4.88 -19.07
C GLN A 76 -4.60 5.28 -17.60
N ARG A 77 -5.14 4.42 -16.73
CA ARG A 77 -5.03 4.59 -15.27
C ARG A 77 -3.88 3.76 -14.73
N GLY A 78 -3.06 4.38 -13.90
CA GLY A 78 -1.95 3.69 -13.27
C GLY A 78 -2.43 2.78 -12.12
N ARG A 79 -1.62 1.76 -11.81
CA ARG A 79 -1.74 0.94 -10.58
C ARG A 79 -1.97 1.80 -9.34
N ASN A 80 -1.30 2.94 -9.27
CA ASN A 80 -1.31 3.81 -8.10
C ASN A 80 -2.63 4.58 -7.92
N GLU A 81 -3.39 4.79 -8.99
CA GLU A 81 -4.72 5.41 -8.92
C GLU A 81 -5.75 4.41 -8.38
N LEU A 82 -5.67 3.15 -8.84
CA LEU A 82 -6.53 2.07 -8.32
C LEU A 82 -6.27 1.77 -6.84
N ILE A 83 -5.00 1.80 -6.42
CA ILE A 83 -4.64 1.62 -5.00
C ILE A 83 -5.19 2.77 -4.16
N ALA A 84 -5.11 4.02 -4.65
CA ALA A 84 -5.65 5.19 -3.98
C ALA A 84 -7.17 5.10 -3.78
N ASP A 85 -7.91 4.78 -4.85
CA ASP A 85 -9.37 4.59 -4.80
C ASP A 85 -9.75 3.47 -3.82
N TYR A 86 -9.02 2.36 -3.82
CA TYR A 86 -9.28 1.24 -2.91
C TYR A 86 -9.05 1.59 -1.44
N ILE A 87 -7.98 2.34 -1.17
CA ILE A 87 -7.66 2.80 0.16
C ILE A 87 -8.80 3.67 0.70
N GLU A 88 -9.28 4.63 -0.09
CA GLU A 88 -10.39 5.49 0.31
C GLU A 88 -11.67 4.70 0.56
N GLU A 89 -11.98 3.71 -0.29
CA GLU A 89 -13.15 2.84 -0.13
C GLU A 89 -13.08 1.98 1.15
N VAL A 90 -11.89 1.50 1.53
CA VAL A 90 -11.71 0.61 2.69
C VAL A 90 -11.53 1.39 4.00
N THR A 91 -10.76 2.48 3.99
CA THR A 91 -10.40 3.22 5.21
C THR A 91 -11.21 4.49 5.41
N GLY A 92 -11.91 4.97 4.38
CA GLY A 92 -12.57 6.28 4.38
C GLY A 92 -11.60 7.46 4.29
N GLU A 93 -10.29 7.20 4.12
CA GLU A 93 -9.27 8.25 4.02
C GLU A 93 -8.77 8.38 2.59
N ALA A 94 -8.97 9.56 2.01
CA ALA A 94 -8.47 9.88 0.68
C ALA A 94 -6.94 9.87 0.65
N ARG A 95 -6.35 9.11 -0.28
CA ARG A 95 -4.91 9.17 -0.59
C ARG A 95 -4.71 9.43 -2.06
N THR A 96 -3.79 10.32 -2.39
CA THR A 96 -3.51 10.70 -3.77
C THR A 96 -2.58 9.68 -4.44
N ARG A 97 -2.68 9.55 -5.77
CA ARG A 97 -1.76 8.73 -6.59
C ARG A 97 -0.27 9.04 -6.33
N LYS A 98 0.04 10.30 -5.96
CA LYS A 98 1.41 10.76 -5.66
C LYS A 98 1.87 10.23 -4.31
N GLN A 99 1.02 10.26 -3.27
CA GLN A 99 1.31 9.68 -1.97
C GLN A 99 1.54 8.16 -2.07
N VAL A 100 0.67 7.47 -2.81
CA VAL A 100 0.81 6.03 -3.11
C VAL A 100 2.12 5.74 -3.84
N SER A 101 2.46 6.53 -4.88
CA SER A 101 3.72 6.36 -5.62
C SER A 101 4.95 6.56 -4.75
N SER A 102 4.96 7.62 -3.93
CA SER A 102 6.06 7.91 -3.01
C SER A 102 6.23 6.78 -1.99
N HIS A 103 5.11 6.26 -1.46
CA HIS A 103 5.13 5.15 -0.52
C HIS A 103 5.66 3.86 -1.15
N ILE A 104 5.25 3.52 -2.38
CA ILE A 104 5.82 2.39 -3.11
C ILE A 104 7.33 2.56 -3.32
N GLN A 105 7.80 3.76 -3.68
CA GLN A 105 9.23 4.01 -3.94
C GLN A 105 10.09 3.82 -2.69
N VAL A 106 9.62 4.25 -1.51
CA VAL A 106 10.35 4.02 -0.27
C VAL A 106 10.31 2.56 0.16
N LEU A 107 9.26 1.82 -0.21
CA LEU A 107 9.13 0.40 0.11
C LEU A 107 9.95 -0.53 -0.79
N LYS A 108 10.17 -0.16 -2.07
CA LYS A 108 10.98 -0.92 -3.03
C LYS A 108 12.34 -1.40 -2.52
N PRO A 109 13.21 -0.54 -1.96
CA PRO A 109 14.52 -0.97 -1.47
C PRO A 109 14.44 -1.96 -0.30
N PHE A 110 13.32 -2.00 0.43
CA PHE A 110 13.09 -2.99 1.50
C PHE A 110 12.61 -4.34 0.96
N VAL A 111 12.18 -4.43 -0.31
CA VAL A 111 11.77 -5.67 -0.97
C VAL A 111 12.89 -6.27 -1.81
N GLU A 112 13.72 -5.44 -2.45
CA GLU A 112 14.82 -5.88 -3.32
C GLU A 112 16.13 -6.19 -2.56
N GLY A 113 16.19 -5.86 -1.26
CA GLY A 113 17.37 -6.07 -0.42
C GLY A 113 17.36 -7.34 0.45
N ASP A 114 16.43 -8.27 0.20
CA ASP A 114 16.36 -9.61 0.82
C ASP A 114 16.74 -10.69 -0.20
#